data_AF-A0A6B3FYA1-F1
#
_entry.id   AF-A0A6B3FYA1-F1
#
_cell.length_a   1.000
_cell.length_b   1.000
_cell.length_c   1.000
_cell.angle_alpha   90.00
_cell.angle_beta   90.00
_cell.angle_gamma   90.00
#
_symmetry.space_group_name_H-M   'P 1'
#
loop_
_entity.id
_entity.type
_entity.pdbx_description
1 polymer ?
#
loop_
_entity_poly.entity_id
_entity_poly.type
_entity_poly.pdbx_seq_one_letter_code
_entity_poly.pdbx_strand_id
1 'polypeptide(L)'
;TYTTALRGFSVKMSEEKAKRLAADPSVARVEADGAAYATGTQPNPPSYGLDRIDQRSLPLDRSFTYPSDASNVTVYVVDSGVRMSHGDFGGRATSGYDFIDNDSNASDCHGHGTHVAGTAAGSSYGVAKGAKIVSVRVLNCQGSSGTSWDPVLRGIDWVTKNAKKPAVVNMSVGGGKTQSINDAINNSIASGITWVVAAGNNNADSCQ
;
A
#
# COMPACT_ATOMS: atom_id res chain seq x y z
N THR A 1 -0.79 12.47 28.09
CA THR A 1 -2.21 12.89 28.03
C THR A 1 -2.69 12.79 26.60
N TYR A 2 -3.99 12.59 26.39
CA TYR A 2 -4.69 12.49 25.11
C TYR A 2 -5.74 13.61 25.09
N THR A 3 -5.96 14.30 23.96
CA THR A 3 -6.81 15.50 23.91
C THR A 3 -7.82 15.56 22.76
N THR A 4 -7.61 14.77 21.70
CA THR A 4 -8.41 14.86 20.46
C THR A 4 -9.40 13.71 20.32
N ALA A 5 -8.91 12.47 20.20
CA ALA A 5 -9.77 11.28 20.07
C ALA A 5 -10.36 10.82 21.41
N LEU A 6 -9.69 11.17 22.51
CA LEU A 6 -10.06 10.88 23.88
C LEU A 6 -9.45 11.97 24.77
N ARG A 7 -10.17 12.45 25.78
CA ARG A 7 -9.59 13.32 26.83
C ARG A 7 -9.16 12.45 28.00
N GLY A 8 -7.86 12.28 28.21
CA GLY A 8 -7.35 11.39 29.26
C GLY A 8 -5.83 11.37 29.39
N PHE A 9 -5.28 10.39 30.11
CA PHE A 9 -3.84 10.17 30.26
C PHE A 9 -3.53 8.72 30.65
N SER A 10 -2.27 8.32 30.45
CA SER A 10 -1.72 7.07 30.98
C SER A 10 -0.73 7.40 32.10
N VAL A 11 -0.75 6.60 33.17
CA VAL A 11 0.08 6.76 34.36
C VAL A 11 0.30 5.40 35.03
N LYS A 12 1.48 5.20 35.60
CA LYS A 12 1.77 4.02 36.44
C LYS A 12 1.35 4.30 37.88
N MET A 13 0.51 3.44 38.45
CA MET A 13 0.10 3.52 39.86
C MET A 13 -0.30 2.16 40.42
N SER A 14 -0.47 2.06 41.74
CA SER A 14 -1.02 0.87 42.38
C SER A 14 -2.52 0.73 42.13
N GLU A 15 -3.06 -0.48 42.25
CA GLU A 15 -4.50 -0.74 42.12
C GLU A 15 -5.34 0.12 43.07
N GLU A 16 -4.88 0.30 44.31
CA GLU A 16 -5.55 1.15 45.31
C GLU A 16 -5.66 2.62 44.83
N LYS A 17 -4.58 3.16 44.24
CA LYS A 17 -4.58 4.51 43.66
C LYS A 17 -5.49 4.58 42.42
N ALA A 18 -5.54 3.52 41.62
CA ALA A 18 -6.42 3.44 40.45
C ALA A 18 -7.90 3.43 40.86
N LYS A 19 -8.27 2.69 41.91
CA LYS A 19 -9.63 2.69 42.49
C LYS A 19 -10.02 4.07 43.05
N ARG A 20 -9.08 4.77 43.71
CA ARG A 20 -9.32 6.14 44.17
C ARG A 20 -9.54 7.11 43.01
N LEU A 21 -8.72 7.02 41.97
CA LEU A 21 -8.88 7.85 40.78
C LEU A 21 -10.20 7.56 40.06
N ALA A 22 -10.63 6.30 40.00
CA ALA A 22 -11.90 5.90 39.42
C ALA A 22 -13.13 6.38 40.20
N ALA A 23 -12.96 6.74 41.48
CA ALA A 23 -14.03 7.28 42.32
C ALA A 23 -14.17 8.80 42.23
N ASP A 24 -13.27 9.49 41.53
CA ASP A 24 -13.36 10.93 41.31
C ASP A 24 -14.50 11.22 40.31
N PRO A 25 -15.48 12.10 40.65
CA PRO A 25 -16.62 12.39 39.76
C PRO A 25 -16.21 13.05 38.43
N SER A 26 -14.98 13.57 38.31
CA SER A 26 -14.44 14.10 37.06
C SER A 26 -13.83 13.02 36.14
N VAL A 27 -13.68 11.79 36.61
CA VAL A 27 -13.08 10.67 35.87
C VAL A 27 -14.16 9.72 35.38
N ALA A 28 -14.32 9.63 34.05
CA ALA A 28 -15.35 8.78 33.45
C ALA A 28 -15.09 7.28 33.65
N ARG A 29 -13.83 6.84 33.58
CA ARG A 29 -13.40 5.46 33.88
C ARG A 29 -11.89 5.39 34.09
N VAL A 30 -11.44 4.35 34.77
CA VAL A 30 -10.04 3.92 34.81
C VAL A 30 -9.99 2.48 34.31
N GLU A 31 -9.12 2.22 33.34
CA GLU A 31 -8.90 0.90 32.75
C GLU A 31 -7.41 0.53 32.86
N ALA A 32 -7.12 -0.75 33.11
CA ALA A 32 -5.75 -1.23 33.06
C ALA A 32 -5.24 -1.14 31.62
N ASP A 33 -4.02 -0.63 31.44
CA ASP A 33 -3.40 -0.56 30.12
C ASP A 33 -3.19 -1.99 29.57
N GLY A 34 -3.58 -2.19 28.32
CA GLY A 34 -3.57 -3.48 27.64
C GLY A 34 -2.62 -3.48 26.46
N ALA A 35 -2.05 -4.64 26.13
CA ALA A 35 -1.25 -4.77 24.93
C ALA A 35 -2.15 -4.92 23.70
N ALA A 36 -1.89 -4.12 22.67
CA ALA A 36 -2.35 -4.42 21.33
C ALA A 36 -1.41 -5.46 20.71
N TYR A 37 -1.97 -6.41 19.98
CA TYR A 37 -1.20 -7.44 19.26
C TYR A 37 -1.47 -7.31 17.76
N ALA A 38 -0.45 -7.56 16.95
CA ALA A 38 -0.61 -7.69 15.51
C ALA A 38 -1.32 -9.02 15.18
N THR A 39 -2.14 -9.02 14.14
CA THR A 39 -2.82 -10.24 13.67
C THR A 39 -2.20 -10.74 12.37
N GLY A 40 -1.32 -11.74 12.49
CA GLY A 40 -0.71 -12.46 11.38
C GLY A 40 0.82 -12.39 11.42
N THR A 41 1.46 -13.56 11.44
CA THR A 41 2.92 -13.70 11.39
C THR A 41 3.29 -14.77 10.39
N GLN A 42 4.18 -14.44 9.46
CA GLN A 42 4.81 -15.39 8.55
C GLN A 42 6.22 -15.70 9.06
N PRO A 43 6.46 -16.91 9.60
CA PRO A 43 7.82 -17.32 9.96
C PRO A 43 8.63 -17.62 8.70
N ASN A 44 9.92 -17.29 8.74
CA ASN A 44 10.88 -17.46 7.65
C ASN A 44 10.33 -16.95 6.30
N PRO A 45 9.97 -15.66 6.19
CA PRO A 45 9.44 -15.12 4.94
C PRO A 45 10.47 -15.32 3.82
N PRO A 46 10.02 -15.61 2.58
CA PRO A 46 10.91 -15.90 1.46
C PRO A 46 11.71 -14.67 0.98
N SER A 47 11.32 -13.48 1.43
CA SER A 47 12.02 -12.22 1.17
C SER A 47 12.54 -11.62 2.46
N TYR A 48 13.84 -11.32 2.50
CA TYR A 48 14.42 -10.52 3.60
C TYR A 48 13.77 -9.14 3.73
N GLY A 49 13.17 -8.63 2.64
CA GLY A 49 12.48 -7.35 2.64
C GLY A 49 11.25 -7.33 3.56
N LEU A 50 10.57 -8.47 3.71
CA LEU A 50 9.42 -8.58 4.61
C LEU A 50 9.87 -8.50 6.08
N ASP A 51 10.87 -9.29 6.45
CA ASP A 51 11.54 -9.24 7.77
C ASP A 51 12.19 -7.87 8.03
N ARG A 52 12.62 -7.17 6.99
CA ARG A 52 13.20 -5.84 7.17
C ARG A 52 12.15 -4.80 7.58
N ILE A 53 10.91 -4.87 7.11
CA ILE A 53 9.95 -3.76 7.24
C ILE A 53 9.07 -3.81 8.49
N ASP A 54 9.08 -4.91 9.25
CA ASP A 54 8.29 -5.06 10.48
C ASP A 54 9.09 -4.86 11.77
N GLN A 55 10.43 -4.76 11.69
CA GLN A 55 11.30 -4.41 12.83
C GLN A 55 12.22 -3.20 12.59
N ARG A 56 12.55 -2.49 13.69
CA ARG A 56 13.49 -1.34 13.66
C ARG A 56 14.93 -1.73 13.93
N SER A 57 15.16 -2.57 14.94
CA SER A 57 16.50 -2.96 15.39
C SER A 57 17.05 -4.11 14.57
N LEU A 58 18.38 -4.21 14.47
CA LEU A 58 19.07 -5.39 13.93
C LEU A 58 19.64 -6.23 15.09
N PRO A 59 19.92 -7.54 14.92
CA PRO A 59 19.74 -8.33 13.69
C PRO A 59 18.28 -8.65 13.36
N LEU A 60 18.04 -9.07 12.11
CA LEU A 60 16.75 -9.57 11.62
C LEU A 60 16.36 -10.88 12.32
N ASP A 61 15.06 -11.07 12.59
CA ASP A 61 14.54 -12.19 13.38
C ASP A 61 13.92 -13.32 12.55
N ARG A 62 13.87 -13.18 11.22
CA ARG A 62 13.26 -14.12 10.26
C ARG A 62 11.76 -14.28 10.46
N SER A 63 11.09 -13.22 10.88
CA SER A 63 9.64 -13.14 11.02
C SER A 63 9.11 -12.01 10.16
N PHE A 64 7.87 -12.12 9.69
CA PHE A 64 7.14 -10.99 9.16
C PHE A 64 5.77 -10.90 9.81
N THR A 65 5.58 -9.94 10.69
CA THR A 65 4.36 -9.70 11.43
C THR A 65 3.61 -8.50 10.87
N TYR A 66 2.33 -8.70 10.54
CA TYR A 66 1.48 -7.69 9.93
C TYR A 66 0.19 -7.51 10.74
N PRO A 67 -0.37 -6.29 10.82
CA PRO A 67 -1.55 -6.02 11.63
C PRO A 67 -2.87 -6.47 10.97
N SER A 68 -2.85 -6.75 9.66
CA SER A 68 -4.00 -7.23 8.87
C SER A 68 -3.51 -7.74 7.53
N ASP A 69 -4.26 -8.65 6.90
CA ASP A 69 -4.03 -9.06 5.52
C ASP A 69 -4.54 -8.04 4.49
N ALA A 70 -5.28 -7.02 4.93
CA ALA A 70 -5.89 -5.97 4.11
C ALA A 70 -6.88 -6.49 3.05
N SER A 71 -7.62 -7.57 3.33
CA SER A 71 -8.58 -8.19 2.40
C SER A 71 -9.73 -7.29 1.91
N ASN A 72 -10.00 -6.19 2.61
CA ASN A 72 -10.96 -5.16 2.22
C ASN A 72 -10.37 -4.03 1.35
N VAL A 73 -9.04 -4.01 1.11
CA VAL A 73 -8.34 -2.97 0.34
C VAL A 73 -8.11 -3.43 -1.10
N THR A 74 -8.18 -2.47 -2.04
CA THR A 74 -7.80 -2.68 -3.43
C THR A 74 -6.49 -1.95 -3.75
N VAL A 75 -5.48 -2.69 -4.21
CA VAL A 75 -4.21 -2.16 -4.72
C VAL A 75 -4.31 -2.04 -6.24
N TYR A 76 -4.22 -0.82 -6.75
CA TYR A 76 -4.10 -0.56 -8.17
C TYR A 76 -2.62 -0.50 -8.55
N VAL A 77 -2.23 -1.31 -9.53
CA VAL A 77 -0.85 -1.39 -10.03
C VAL A 77 -0.82 -0.72 -11.40
N VAL A 78 -0.33 0.52 -11.43
CA VAL A 78 -0.15 1.32 -12.65
C VAL A 78 1.26 1.03 -13.18
N ASP A 79 1.36 0.11 -14.14
CA ASP A 79 2.65 -0.47 -14.57
C ASP A 79 2.55 -1.12 -15.98
N SER A 80 3.36 -2.14 -16.26
CA SER A 80 3.41 -2.95 -17.48
C SER A 80 2.31 -4.01 -17.61
N GLY A 81 1.35 -4.01 -16.68
CA GLY A 81 0.30 -5.02 -16.55
C GLY A 81 0.53 -5.95 -15.35
N VAL A 82 -0.39 -6.89 -15.10
CA VAL A 82 -0.21 -7.96 -14.12
C VAL A 82 -0.54 -9.30 -14.77
N ARG A 83 0.21 -10.36 -14.49
CA ARG A 83 -0.19 -11.72 -14.87
C ARG A 83 -1.23 -12.22 -13.86
N MET A 84 -2.51 -11.90 -14.07
CA MET A 84 -3.59 -12.24 -13.15
C MET A 84 -3.67 -13.74 -12.79
N SER A 85 -3.23 -14.61 -13.69
CA SER A 85 -3.21 -16.07 -13.50
C SER A 85 -2.10 -16.58 -12.58
N HIS A 86 -1.23 -15.71 -12.06
CA HIS A 86 -0.14 -16.12 -11.17
C HIS A 86 -0.70 -16.69 -9.85
N GLY A 87 -0.25 -17.90 -9.49
CA GLY A 87 -0.79 -18.65 -8.34
C GLY A 87 -0.71 -17.89 -7.02
N ASP A 88 0.33 -17.07 -6.84
CA ASP A 88 0.52 -16.27 -5.62
C ASP A 88 -0.56 -15.19 -5.39
N PHE A 89 -1.35 -14.85 -6.42
CA PHE A 89 -2.49 -13.94 -6.29
C PHE A 89 -3.78 -14.67 -5.87
N GLY A 90 -3.88 -15.99 -6.03
CA GLY A 90 -5.04 -16.77 -5.60
C GLY A 90 -6.39 -16.26 -6.15
N GLY A 91 -6.40 -15.72 -7.38
CA GLY A 91 -7.59 -15.15 -8.01
C GLY A 91 -7.97 -13.72 -7.58
N ARG A 92 -7.16 -13.07 -6.73
CA ARG A 92 -7.40 -11.68 -6.27
C ARG A 92 -7.00 -10.61 -7.29
N ALA A 93 -6.30 -10.98 -8.36
CA ALA A 93 -5.87 -10.07 -9.41
C ALA A 93 -6.87 -10.01 -10.56
N THR A 94 -7.25 -8.81 -10.96
CA THR A 94 -8.21 -8.53 -12.03
C THR A 94 -7.68 -7.46 -12.99
N SER A 95 -8.19 -7.47 -14.21
CA SER A 95 -7.87 -6.43 -15.19
C SER A 95 -8.68 -5.17 -14.92
N GLY A 96 -8.02 -4.00 -14.99
CA GLY A 96 -8.65 -2.70 -15.03
C GLY A 96 -8.79 -2.20 -16.46
N TYR A 97 -7.70 -1.67 -17.01
CA TYR A 97 -7.64 -1.22 -18.41
C TYR A 97 -6.20 -1.17 -18.92
N ASP A 98 -6.02 -1.39 -20.22
CA ASP A 98 -4.74 -1.27 -20.93
C ASP A 98 -4.73 0.00 -21.79
N PHE A 99 -3.86 0.93 -21.47
CA PHE A 99 -3.69 2.19 -22.19
C PHE A 99 -2.61 2.15 -23.27
N ILE A 100 -1.87 1.04 -23.40
CA ILE A 100 -0.94 0.78 -24.49
C ILE A 100 -1.70 0.23 -25.69
N ASP A 101 -2.46 -0.85 -25.49
CA ASP A 101 -3.22 -1.52 -26.55
C ASP A 101 -4.68 -1.03 -26.64
N ASN A 102 -5.08 -0.17 -25.69
CA ASN A 102 -6.39 0.50 -25.61
C ASN A 102 -7.58 -0.48 -25.50
N ASP A 103 -7.45 -1.50 -24.64
CA ASP A 103 -8.48 -2.50 -24.39
C ASP A 103 -8.69 -2.79 -22.89
N SER A 104 -9.56 -3.76 -22.58
CA SER A 104 -9.87 -4.16 -21.21
C SER A 104 -8.94 -5.23 -20.64
N ASN A 105 -7.83 -5.56 -21.31
CA ASN A 105 -6.89 -6.61 -20.96
C ASN A 105 -5.52 -6.05 -20.53
N ALA A 106 -5.42 -5.65 -19.27
CA ALA A 106 -4.18 -5.17 -18.65
C ALA A 106 -3.22 -6.33 -18.25
N SER A 107 -3.11 -7.37 -19.08
CA SER A 107 -2.18 -8.47 -18.83
C SER A 107 -0.74 -8.02 -18.97
N ASP A 108 0.12 -8.54 -18.10
CA ASP A 108 1.56 -8.26 -18.15
C ASP A 108 2.25 -9.02 -19.30
N CYS A 109 3.10 -8.30 -20.05
CA CYS A 109 4.00 -8.87 -21.05
C CYS A 109 5.48 -8.56 -20.81
N HIS A 110 5.81 -7.79 -19.76
CA HIS A 110 7.19 -7.43 -19.40
C HIS A 110 7.66 -8.16 -18.13
N GLY A 111 6.80 -8.28 -17.12
CA GLY A 111 7.06 -8.95 -15.83
C GLY A 111 7.24 -7.99 -14.65
N HIS A 112 7.55 -6.73 -14.91
CA HIS A 112 7.79 -5.73 -13.86
C HIS A 112 6.53 -5.49 -13.02
N GLY A 113 5.37 -5.30 -13.67
CA GLY A 113 4.12 -5.04 -12.96
C GLY A 113 3.64 -6.25 -12.15
N THR A 114 3.84 -7.47 -12.65
CA THR A 114 3.61 -8.70 -11.87
C THR A 114 4.51 -8.77 -10.64
N HIS A 115 5.79 -8.43 -10.77
CA HIS A 115 6.73 -8.43 -9.64
C HIS A 115 6.35 -7.39 -8.58
N VAL A 116 6.01 -6.17 -9.02
CA VAL A 116 5.50 -5.09 -8.16
C VAL A 116 4.22 -5.52 -7.44
N ALA A 117 3.25 -6.10 -8.16
CA ALA A 117 2.02 -6.62 -7.59
C ALA A 117 2.27 -7.74 -6.57
N GLY A 118 3.21 -8.64 -6.84
CA GLY A 118 3.64 -9.70 -5.93
C GLY A 118 4.23 -9.17 -4.63
N THR A 119 5.06 -8.12 -4.72
CA THR A 119 5.65 -7.44 -3.55
C THR A 119 4.59 -6.72 -2.72
N ALA A 120 3.60 -6.09 -3.37
CA ALA A 120 2.54 -5.40 -2.65
C ALA A 120 1.55 -6.38 -1.98
N ALA A 121 1.07 -7.39 -2.72
CA ALA A 121 -0.11 -8.16 -2.34
C ALA A 121 -0.06 -9.65 -2.70
N GLY A 122 1.09 -10.22 -3.07
CA GLY A 122 1.27 -11.66 -3.20
C GLY A 122 1.03 -12.40 -1.87
N SER A 123 0.54 -13.64 -1.91
CA SER A 123 0.32 -14.41 -0.68
C SER A 123 1.65 -14.75 0.03
N SER A 124 2.68 -15.07 -0.74
CA SER A 124 3.99 -15.50 -0.24
C SER A 124 4.93 -14.32 -0.01
N TYR A 125 5.00 -13.40 -0.98
CA TYR A 125 5.96 -12.29 -1.02
C TYR A 125 5.35 -10.93 -0.68
N GLY A 126 4.02 -10.85 -0.59
CA GLY A 126 3.32 -9.58 -0.40
C GLY A 126 3.32 -9.11 1.05
N VAL A 127 3.32 -7.79 1.20
CA VAL A 127 3.06 -7.09 2.47
C VAL A 127 1.57 -7.20 2.85
N ALA A 128 0.68 -6.88 1.92
CA ALA A 128 -0.78 -6.89 2.10
C ALA A 128 -1.39 -8.17 1.49
N LYS A 129 -1.17 -9.31 2.15
CA LYS A 129 -1.36 -10.65 1.60
C LYS A 129 -2.79 -11.00 1.14
N GLY A 130 -3.80 -10.33 1.68
CA GLY A 130 -5.21 -10.50 1.35
C GLY A 130 -5.76 -9.45 0.38
N ALA A 131 -5.03 -8.39 0.07
CA ALA A 131 -5.53 -7.28 -0.72
C ALA A 131 -5.91 -7.70 -2.15
N LYS A 132 -6.91 -7.02 -2.72
CA LYS A 132 -7.31 -7.21 -4.13
C LYS A 132 -6.35 -6.46 -5.01
N ILE A 133 -6.06 -6.97 -6.21
CA ILE A 133 -5.13 -6.36 -7.17
C ILE A 133 -5.92 -5.97 -8.42
N VAL A 134 -5.79 -4.73 -8.86
CA VAL A 134 -6.32 -4.26 -10.15
C VAL A 134 -5.15 -3.78 -11.00
N SER A 135 -4.99 -4.39 -12.17
CA SER A 135 -3.94 -3.98 -13.10
C SER A 135 -4.39 -2.82 -13.99
N VAL A 136 -3.53 -1.82 -14.12
CA VAL A 136 -3.69 -0.70 -15.05
C VAL A 136 -2.42 -0.61 -15.87
N ARG A 137 -2.48 -1.07 -17.13
CA ARG A 137 -1.30 -1.17 -17.99
C ARG A 137 -1.06 0.15 -18.71
N VAL A 138 0.08 0.76 -18.44
CA VAL A 138 0.54 2.04 -19.01
C VAL A 138 1.96 1.95 -19.58
N LEU A 139 2.61 0.79 -19.45
CA LEU A 139 3.91 0.47 -20.05
C LEU A 139 3.78 -0.72 -21.00
N ASN A 140 4.51 -0.65 -22.11
CA ASN A 140 4.57 -1.70 -23.12
C ASN A 140 5.48 -2.87 -22.68
N CYS A 141 5.68 -3.85 -23.56
CA CYS A 141 6.47 -5.05 -23.27
C CYS A 141 7.98 -4.79 -23.16
N GLN A 142 8.43 -3.55 -23.38
CA GLN A 142 9.79 -3.08 -23.12
C GLN A 142 9.87 -2.25 -21.82
N GLY A 143 8.78 -2.17 -21.04
CA GLY A 143 8.74 -1.41 -19.79
C GLY A 143 8.70 0.11 -19.99
N SER A 144 8.19 0.59 -21.13
CA SER A 144 8.15 2.01 -21.48
C SER A 144 6.75 2.45 -21.90
N SER A 145 6.36 3.70 -21.62
CA SER A 145 5.16 4.31 -22.20
C SER A 145 5.40 4.87 -23.61
N GLY A 146 6.56 4.60 -24.21
CA GLY A 146 7.00 5.15 -25.49
C GLY A 146 7.61 6.54 -25.31
N THR A 147 7.17 7.50 -26.13
CA THR A 147 7.68 8.88 -26.13
C THR A 147 6.74 9.88 -25.41
N SER A 148 5.71 9.39 -24.72
CA SER A 148 4.66 10.21 -24.13
C SER A 148 4.26 9.74 -22.73
N TRP A 149 3.79 10.68 -21.93
CA TRP A 149 3.14 10.44 -20.64
C TRP A 149 1.63 10.17 -20.76
N ASP A 150 1.05 10.27 -21.97
CA ASP A 150 -0.38 10.10 -22.20
C ASP A 150 -0.97 8.79 -21.62
N PRO A 151 -0.37 7.60 -21.84
CA PRO A 151 -0.91 6.37 -21.27
C PRO A 151 -0.92 6.39 -19.74
N VAL A 152 0.10 7.00 -19.12
CA VAL A 152 0.21 7.13 -17.66
C VAL A 152 -0.85 8.09 -17.13
N LEU A 153 -1.03 9.25 -17.77
CA LEU A 153 -2.04 10.23 -17.39
C LEU A 153 -3.47 9.66 -17.50
N ARG A 154 -3.75 8.92 -18.58
CA ARG A 154 -5.02 8.20 -18.76
C ARG A 154 -5.21 7.10 -17.72
N GLY A 155 -4.14 6.41 -17.33
CA GLY A 155 -4.15 5.47 -16.21
C GLY A 155 -4.50 6.12 -14.88
N ILE A 156 -3.90 7.26 -14.55
CA ILE A 156 -4.18 8.04 -13.33
C ILE A 156 -5.66 8.47 -13.30
N ASP A 157 -6.16 9.02 -14.41
CA ASP A 157 -7.56 9.45 -14.53
C ASP A 157 -8.52 8.27 -14.37
N TRP A 158 -8.24 7.15 -15.03
CA TRP A 158 -9.07 5.95 -14.95
C TRP A 158 -9.13 5.39 -13.53
N VAL A 159 -7.99 5.31 -12.82
CA VAL A 159 -7.99 4.87 -11.42
C VAL A 159 -8.81 5.82 -10.56
N THR A 160 -8.61 7.13 -10.71
CA THR A 160 -9.34 8.15 -9.94
C THR A 160 -10.85 8.02 -10.12
N LYS A 161 -11.30 7.75 -11.33
CA LYS A 161 -12.72 7.57 -11.67
C LYS A 161 -13.31 6.24 -11.19
N ASN A 162 -12.54 5.15 -11.23
CA ASN A 162 -13.07 3.78 -11.08
C ASN A 162 -12.65 3.10 -9.77
N ALA A 163 -11.86 3.75 -8.92
CA ALA A 163 -11.32 3.13 -7.71
C ALA A 163 -12.41 2.66 -6.74
N LYS A 164 -12.35 1.39 -6.34
CA LYS A 164 -13.13 0.85 -5.23
C LYS A 164 -12.37 1.09 -3.93
N LYS A 165 -12.85 2.02 -3.12
CA LYS A 165 -12.23 2.40 -1.84
C LYS A 165 -12.55 1.39 -0.73
N PRO A 166 -11.63 1.16 0.24
CA PRO A 166 -10.30 1.77 0.38
C PRO A 166 -9.32 1.34 -0.74
N ALA A 167 -8.61 2.32 -1.31
CA ALA A 167 -7.75 2.11 -2.47
C ALA A 167 -6.36 2.71 -2.25
N VAL A 168 -5.35 1.95 -2.67
CA VAL A 168 -3.96 2.39 -2.74
C VAL A 168 -3.48 2.18 -4.17
N VAL A 169 -2.70 3.12 -4.70
CA VAL A 169 -2.07 3.00 -6.01
C VAL A 169 -0.58 2.88 -5.81
N ASN A 170 0.00 1.86 -6.43
CA ASN A 170 1.44 1.79 -6.62
C ASN A 170 1.75 2.11 -8.08
N MET A 171 2.56 3.15 -8.29
CA MET A 171 3.09 3.52 -9.59
C MET A 171 4.61 3.47 -9.54
N SER A 172 5.19 2.31 -9.88
CA SER A 172 6.63 2.11 -9.98
C SER A 172 7.14 2.54 -11.36
N VAL A 173 6.66 3.69 -11.81
CA VAL A 173 6.99 4.31 -13.10
C VAL A 173 7.71 5.62 -12.82
N GLY A 174 8.83 5.84 -13.51
CA GLY A 174 9.63 7.05 -13.38
C GLY A 174 9.87 7.73 -14.72
N GLY A 175 10.27 8.99 -14.67
CA GLY A 175 10.63 9.82 -15.81
C GLY A 175 10.83 11.26 -15.36
N GLY A 176 11.05 12.19 -16.30
CA GLY A 176 11.26 13.60 -15.97
C GLY A 176 10.02 14.28 -15.38
N LYS A 177 10.24 15.31 -14.56
CA LYS A 177 9.16 16.09 -13.93
C LYS A 177 8.15 16.60 -14.96
N THR A 178 6.89 16.29 -14.72
CA THR A 178 5.77 16.70 -15.56
C THR A 178 4.65 17.25 -14.70
N GLN A 179 4.34 18.55 -14.83
CA GLN A 179 3.35 19.22 -13.98
C GLN A 179 1.97 18.55 -14.08
N SER A 180 1.54 18.16 -15.29
CA SER A 180 0.24 17.50 -15.49
C SER A 180 0.11 16.17 -14.74
N ILE A 181 1.20 15.40 -14.60
CA ILE A 181 1.20 14.14 -13.83
C ILE A 181 1.09 14.46 -12.33
N ASN A 182 1.83 15.46 -11.85
CA ASN A 182 1.75 15.89 -10.45
C ASN A 182 0.35 16.38 -10.09
N ASP A 183 -0.27 17.20 -10.95
CA ASP A 183 -1.62 17.72 -10.73
C ASP A 183 -2.65 16.58 -10.73
N ALA A 184 -2.55 15.63 -11.68
CA ALA A 184 -3.44 14.49 -11.74
C ALA A 184 -3.34 13.60 -10.48
N ILE A 185 -2.12 13.31 -10.01
CA ILE A 185 -1.90 12.54 -8.78
C ILE A 185 -2.43 13.31 -7.56
N ASN A 186 -2.16 14.62 -7.46
CA ASN A 186 -2.66 15.46 -6.35
C ASN A 186 -4.19 15.48 -6.31
N ASN A 187 -4.85 15.59 -7.46
CA ASN A 187 -6.31 15.52 -7.56
C ASN A 187 -6.84 14.13 -7.18
N SER A 188 -6.13 13.06 -7.59
CA SER A 188 -6.46 11.70 -7.20
C SER A 188 -6.35 11.49 -5.69
N ILE A 189 -5.29 12.02 -5.06
CA ILE A 189 -5.11 12.02 -3.62
C ILE A 189 -6.23 12.79 -2.91
N ALA A 190 -6.58 13.97 -3.40
CA ALA A 190 -7.68 14.78 -2.87
C ALA A 190 -9.04 14.05 -2.97
N SER A 191 -9.19 13.13 -3.91
CA SER A 191 -10.37 12.26 -4.00
C SER A 191 -10.42 11.19 -2.91
N GLY A 192 -9.33 10.96 -2.15
CA GLY A 192 -9.25 9.97 -1.08
C GLY A 192 -8.59 8.65 -1.48
N ILE A 193 -7.66 8.68 -2.44
CA ILE A 193 -6.85 7.53 -2.87
C ILE A 193 -5.40 7.76 -2.43
N THR A 194 -4.79 6.78 -1.77
CA THR A 194 -3.38 6.89 -1.37
C THR A 194 -2.47 6.49 -2.55
N TRP A 195 -1.45 7.30 -2.83
CA TRP A 195 -0.46 7.02 -3.89
C TRP A 195 0.92 6.76 -3.32
N VAL A 196 1.59 5.75 -3.89
CA VAL A 196 3.01 5.46 -3.67
C VAL A 196 3.69 5.46 -5.04
N VAL A 197 4.72 6.29 -5.18
CA VAL A 197 5.43 6.52 -6.43
C VAL A 197 6.93 6.33 -6.21
N ALA A 198 7.63 5.72 -7.16
CA ALA A 198 9.07 5.55 -7.08
C ALA A 198 9.80 6.90 -7.19
N ALA A 199 10.88 7.08 -6.41
CA ALA A 199 11.71 8.29 -6.48
C ALA A 199 12.59 8.36 -7.75
N GLY A 200 12.73 7.25 -8.48
CA GLY A 200 13.59 7.12 -9.66
C GLY A 200 14.95 6.47 -9.36
N ASN A 201 15.59 5.93 -10.40
CA ASN A 201 16.80 5.13 -10.31
C ASN A 201 18.05 5.83 -10.91
N ASN A 202 17.96 7.14 -11.14
CA ASN A 202 18.98 7.90 -11.87
C ASN A 202 20.05 8.53 -10.94
N ASN A 203 19.96 8.29 -9.62
CA ASN A 203 20.81 8.92 -8.62
C ASN A 203 20.82 10.46 -8.73
N ALA A 204 19.65 11.03 -9.00
CA ALA A 204 19.42 12.47 -9.16
C ALA A 204 18.43 12.98 -8.11
N ASP A 205 18.31 14.31 -8.01
CA ASP A 205 17.27 14.94 -7.21
C ASP A 205 15.89 14.57 -7.77
N SER A 206 15.08 13.85 -6.98
CA SER A 206 13.75 13.40 -7.38
C SER A 206 12.75 14.54 -7.60
N CYS A 207 13.10 15.77 -7.22
CA CYS A 207 12.26 16.95 -7.46
C CYS A 207 12.39 17.50 -8.89
N GLN A 208 13.27 16.92 -9.72
CA GLN A 208 13.61 17.35 -11.09
C GLN A 208 13.14 16.38 -12.17
#